data_AF-A0A3N9URX1-F1
#
_entry.id   AF-A0A3N9URX1-F1
#
_cell.length_a   1.000
_cell.length_b   1.000
_cell.length_c   1.000
_cell.angle_alpha   90.00
_cell.angle_beta   90.00
_cell.angle_gamma   90.00
#
_symmetry.space_group_name_H-M   'P 1'
#
loop_
_entity.id
_entity.type
_entity.pdbx_description
1 polymer ?
#
loop_
_entity_poly.entity_id
_entity_poly.type
_entity_poly.pdbx_seq_one_letter_code
_entity_poly.pdbx_strand_id
1 'polypeptide(L)'
;MAAKSLKPPLTLSIIGLFLAVVGSLHLMSSATQDASRLGEMYSVLVLINILASLLLFGLVVVNIVWLIRQLRKREAGSNLTSRMIFLFSLLTLAPASIVYFYSMQFLDRNIDSWFDVQIDNAMEDALQLARTALDERMRGLLNKTEHTAAALATSPISLMSVRLSELNEAEDGEMTLFTRQGQVIAFAGAQTDNIVPDLPEIGIMVQVR
;
A
#
# COMPACT_ATOMS: atom_id res chain seq x y z
N MET A 1 35.19 49.13 -32.19
CA MET A 1 35.51 49.24 -30.75
C MET A 1 34.40 48.59 -29.95
N ALA A 2 34.77 47.87 -28.89
CA ALA A 2 34.03 46.76 -28.29
C ALA A 2 32.73 47.13 -27.56
N ALA A 3 31.66 46.38 -27.81
CA ALA A 3 30.50 46.27 -26.92
C ALA A 3 30.45 44.82 -26.38
N LYS A 4 31.26 44.56 -25.35
CA LYS A 4 31.32 43.27 -24.65
C LYS A 4 30.18 43.24 -23.62
N SER A 5 28.96 42.92 -24.05
CA SER A 5 27.80 42.68 -23.16
C SER A 5 27.85 41.27 -22.56
N LEU A 6 28.84 41.02 -21.71
CA LEU A 6 28.83 39.81 -20.87
C LEU A 6 28.19 40.11 -19.52
N LYS A 7 26.94 39.69 -19.33
CA LYS A 7 26.49 39.09 -18.05
C LYS A 7 25.49 37.92 -18.26
N PRO A 8 25.91 36.74 -18.76
CA PRO A 8 25.09 35.53 -18.74
C PRO A 8 25.60 34.37 -17.84
N PRO A 9 26.34 34.55 -16.71
CA PRO A 9 26.71 33.39 -15.88
C PRO A 9 25.57 32.90 -14.97
N LEU A 10 24.58 33.76 -14.68
CA LEU A 10 23.52 33.46 -13.72
C LEU A 10 22.37 32.66 -14.33
N THR A 11 21.97 32.97 -15.57
CA THR A 11 20.95 32.22 -16.31
C THR A 11 21.43 30.81 -16.64
N LEU A 12 22.70 30.64 -17.01
CA LEU A 12 23.31 29.31 -17.18
C LEU A 12 23.29 28.50 -15.88
N SER A 13 23.56 29.13 -14.74
CA SER A 13 23.52 28.45 -13.43
C SER A 13 22.09 28.03 -13.06
N ILE A 14 21.09 28.88 -13.34
CA ILE A 14 19.67 28.56 -13.11
C ILE A 14 19.22 27.39 -13.98
N ILE A 15 19.56 27.42 -15.27
CA ILE A 15 19.21 26.36 -16.22
C ILE A 15 19.90 25.05 -15.83
N GLY A 16 21.18 25.10 -15.45
CA GLY A 16 21.92 23.93 -14.97
C GLY A 16 21.32 23.31 -13.71
N LEU A 17 20.93 24.14 -12.75
CA LEU A 17 20.27 23.68 -11.52
C LEU A 17 18.88 23.10 -11.80
N PHE A 18 18.09 23.73 -12.67
CA PHE A 18 16.77 23.24 -13.08
C PHE A 18 16.88 21.87 -13.76
N LEU A 19 17.82 21.71 -14.70
CA LEU A 19 18.08 20.43 -15.35
C LEU A 19 18.55 19.36 -14.35
N ALA A 20 19.36 19.73 -13.36
CA ALA A 20 19.78 18.81 -12.31
C ALA A 20 18.60 18.32 -11.44
N VAL A 21 17.68 19.21 -11.07
CA VAL A 21 16.47 18.86 -10.31
C VAL A 21 15.55 17.97 -11.14
N VAL A 22 15.27 18.33 -12.40
CA VAL A 22 14.43 17.52 -13.29
C VAL A 22 15.06 16.13 -13.52
N GLY A 23 16.37 16.07 -13.74
CA GLY A 23 17.10 14.81 -13.87
C GLY A 23 17.03 13.96 -12.60
N SER A 24 17.16 14.58 -11.41
CA SER A 24 17.00 13.88 -10.14
C SER A 24 15.60 13.31 -9.95
N LEU A 25 14.56 14.09 -10.27
CA LEU A 25 13.16 13.64 -10.18
C LEU A 25 12.88 12.50 -11.15
N HIS A 26 13.43 12.55 -12.35
CA HIS A 26 13.32 11.46 -13.32
C HIS A 26 13.98 10.18 -12.80
N LEU A 27 15.19 10.28 -12.25
CA LEU A 27 15.89 9.15 -11.64
C LEU A 27 15.10 8.55 -10.47
N MET A 28 14.48 9.40 -9.65
CA MET A 28 13.61 8.98 -8.55
C MET A 28 12.39 8.18 -9.04
N SER A 29 11.72 8.68 -10.09
CA SER A 29 10.57 8.01 -10.71
C SER A 29 10.95 6.64 -11.27
N SER A 30 12.08 6.53 -11.98
CA SER A 30 12.58 5.24 -12.47
C SER A 30 13.01 4.30 -11.36
N ALA A 31 13.60 4.84 -10.28
CA ALA A 31 14.07 4.04 -9.17
C ALA A 31 12.89 3.43 -8.38
N THR A 32 11.78 4.16 -8.24
CA THR A 32 10.57 3.73 -7.51
C THR A 32 9.94 2.43 -8.06
N GLN A 33 10.26 2.04 -9.29
CA GLN A 33 9.77 0.79 -9.90
C GLN A 33 10.49 -0.48 -9.38
N ASP A 34 11.70 -0.36 -8.80
CA ASP A 34 12.50 -1.49 -8.29
C ASP A 34 12.67 -1.41 -6.75
N ALA A 35 11.59 -1.72 -6.03
CA ALA A 35 11.41 -1.48 -4.59
C ALA A 35 12.47 -2.06 -3.63
N SER A 36 13.33 -2.99 -4.06
CA SER A 36 14.21 -3.77 -3.17
C SER A 36 15.58 -3.14 -2.89
N ARG A 37 16.02 -2.12 -3.66
CA ARG A 37 17.29 -1.39 -3.44
C ARG A 37 17.13 0.04 -2.92
N LEU A 38 15.90 0.47 -2.61
CA LEU A 38 15.52 1.89 -2.52
C LEU A 38 15.48 2.51 -1.12
N GLY A 39 15.40 1.71 -0.06
CA GLY A 39 15.23 2.27 1.30
C GLY A 39 16.32 3.29 1.66
N GLU A 40 17.58 3.00 1.33
CA GLU A 40 18.71 3.87 1.63
C GLU A 40 18.87 5.02 0.62
N MET A 41 18.69 4.75 -0.68
CA MET A 41 18.93 5.74 -1.73
C MET A 41 17.81 6.78 -1.84
N TYR A 42 16.57 6.41 -1.48
CA TYR A 42 15.43 7.32 -1.41
C TYR A 42 15.67 8.45 -0.40
N SER A 43 16.20 8.15 0.79
CA SER A 43 16.50 9.16 1.81
C SER A 43 17.55 10.17 1.32
N VAL A 44 18.61 9.68 0.67
CA VAL A 44 19.66 10.52 0.07
C VAL A 44 19.10 11.38 -1.07
N LEU A 45 18.25 10.82 -1.94
CA LEU A 45 17.61 11.58 -3.02
C LEU A 45 16.70 12.69 -2.51
N VAL A 46 15.91 12.42 -1.46
CA VAL A 46 15.04 13.42 -0.83
C VAL A 46 15.88 14.54 -0.22
N LEU A 47 16.97 14.20 0.48
CA LEU A 47 17.88 15.20 1.05
C LEU A 47 18.52 16.08 -0.04
N ILE A 48 18.97 15.48 -1.15
CA ILE A 48 19.53 16.20 -2.29
C ILE A 48 18.49 17.13 -2.92
N ASN A 49 17.24 16.67 -3.10
CA ASN A 49 16.17 17.51 -3.64
C ASN A 49 15.85 18.68 -2.71
N ILE A 50 15.76 18.45 -1.39
CA ILE A 50 15.54 19.52 -0.41
C ILE A 50 16.67 20.55 -0.48
N LEU A 51 17.92 20.11 -0.52
CA LEU A 51 19.09 20.99 -0.65
C LEU A 51 19.06 21.78 -1.96
N ALA A 52 18.78 21.12 -3.09
CA ALA A 52 18.68 21.76 -4.39
C ALA A 52 17.54 22.78 -4.44
N SER A 53 16.37 22.45 -3.89
CA SER A 53 15.22 23.35 -3.76
C SER A 53 15.53 24.56 -2.89
N LEU A 54 16.20 24.37 -1.74
CA LEU A 54 16.64 25.48 -0.88
C LEU A 54 17.61 26.41 -1.60
N LEU A 55 18.56 25.85 -2.35
CA LEU A 55 19.52 26.63 -3.13
C LEU A 55 18.82 27.44 -4.23
N LEU A 56 17.89 26.80 -4.95
CA LEU A 56 17.09 27.44 -5.99
C LEU A 56 16.23 28.57 -5.40
N PHE A 57 15.56 28.30 -4.28
CA PHE A 57 14.76 29.27 -3.55
C PHE A 57 15.60 30.47 -3.10
N GLY A 58 16.76 30.24 -2.49
CA GLY A 58 17.69 31.29 -2.10
C GLY A 58 18.16 32.13 -3.29
N LEU A 59 18.46 31.48 -4.42
CA LEU A 59 18.86 32.17 -5.64
C LEU A 59 17.73 33.02 -6.23
N VAL A 60 16.49 32.54 -6.21
CA VAL A 60 15.30 33.32 -6.60
C VAL A 60 15.14 34.54 -5.69
N VAL A 61 15.23 34.37 -4.37
CA VAL A 61 15.14 35.48 -3.40
C VAL A 61 16.22 36.53 -3.65
N VAL A 62 17.49 36.11 -3.84
CA VAL A 62 18.59 37.02 -4.15
C VAL A 62 18.33 37.79 -5.45
N ASN A 63 17.83 37.12 -6.49
CA ASN A 63 17.46 37.76 -7.75
C ASN A 63 16.35 38.80 -7.55
N ILE A 64 15.30 38.47 -6.80
CA ILE A 64 14.20 39.40 -6.49
C ILE A 64 14.74 40.61 -5.71
N VAL A 65 15.55 40.40 -4.68
CA VAL A 65 16.12 41.50 -3.88
C VAL A 65 17.04 42.37 -4.72
N TRP A 66 17.88 41.78 -5.57
CA TRP A 66 18.74 42.50 -6.49
C TRP A 66 17.94 43.34 -7.49
N LEU A 67 16.89 42.74 -8.07
CA LEU A 67 15.96 43.40 -8.97
C LEU A 67 15.27 44.59 -8.27
N ILE A 68 14.69 44.39 -7.09
CA ILE A 68 14.06 45.47 -6.30
C ILE A 68 15.05 46.60 -6.00
N ARG A 69 16.30 46.28 -5.66
CA ARG A 69 17.35 47.28 -5.42
C ARG A 69 17.70 48.07 -6.67
N GLN A 70 17.80 47.41 -7.83
CA GLN A 70 18.06 48.08 -9.11
C GLN A 70 16.89 48.99 -9.50
N LEU A 71 15.66 48.53 -9.27
CA LEU A 71 14.43 49.31 -9.49
C LEU A 71 14.37 50.55 -8.58
N ARG A 72 14.88 50.45 -7.35
CA ARG A 72 14.92 51.57 -6.41
C ARG A 72 15.97 52.64 -6.77
N LYS A 73 17.01 52.29 -7.53
CA LYS A 73 18.10 53.20 -7.93
C LYS A 73 17.74 54.21 -9.04
N ARG A 74 16.51 54.17 -9.58
CA ARG A 74 15.92 55.20 -10.49
C ARG A 74 16.81 55.61 -11.68
N GLU A 75 17.59 54.69 -12.26
CA GLU A 75 18.26 54.97 -13.54
C GLU A 75 17.22 55.08 -14.67
N ALA A 76 17.41 56.06 -15.55
CA ALA A 76 16.47 56.41 -16.63
C ALA A 76 16.28 55.23 -17.61
N GLY A 77 15.22 54.45 -17.41
CA GLY A 77 14.90 53.23 -18.16
C GLY A 77 14.24 52.13 -17.31
N SER A 78 14.49 52.15 -15.99
CA SER A 78 14.02 51.15 -15.02
C SER A 78 12.50 50.98 -14.94
N ASN A 79 11.73 52.07 -15.13
CA ASN A 79 10.27 52.04 -14.97
C ASN A 79 9.55 51.25 -16.08
N LEU A 80 10.14 51.16 -17.28
CA LEU A 80 9.54 50.40 -18.38
C LEU A 80 9.80 48.90 -18.20
N THR A 81 11.03 48.53 -17.84
CA THR A 81 11.41 47.14 -17.56
C THR A 81 10.65 46.59 -16.35
N SER A 82 10.45 47.38 -15.30
CA SER A 82 9.68 46.95 -14.11
C SER A 82 8.23 46.63 -14.45
N ARG A 83 7.59 47.49 -15.25
CA ARG A 83 6.21 47.30 -15.70
C ARG A 83 6.08 46.05 -16.58
N MET A 84 7.03 45.82 -17.49
CA MET A 84 7.05 44.60 -18.31
C MET A 84 7.25 43.34 -17.45
N ILE A 85 8.18 43.34 -16.49
CA ILE A 85 8.39 42.19 -15.59
C ILE A 85 7.15 41.92 -14.75
N PHE A 86 6.51 42.97 -14.20
CA PHE A 86 5.28 42.81 -13.42
C PHE A 86 4.14 42.24 -14.27
N LEU A 87 3.91 42.78 -15.47
CA LEU A 87 2.89 42.29 -16.39
C LEU A 87 3.17 40.85 -16.84
N PHE A 88 4.41 40.52 -17.16
CA PHE A 88 4.81 39.16 -17.56
C PHE A 88 4.64 38.16 -16.42
N SER A 89 5.05 38.55 -15.21
CA SER A 89 4.92 37.71 -14.02
C SER A 89 3.45 37.48 -13.68
N LEU A 90 2.59 38.50 -13.78
CA LEU A 90 1.15 38.36 -13.60
C LEU A 90 0.53 37.43 -14.66
N LEU A 91 0.91 37.61 -15.93
CA LEU A 91 0.38 36.84 -17.06
C LEU A 91 0.80 35.36 -17.00
N THR A 92 1.95 35.06 -16.39
CA THR A 92 2.46 33.69 -16.20
C THR A 92 1.95 33.06 -14.90
N LEU A 93 1.93 33.79 -13.78
CA LEU A 93 1.46 33.26 -12.49
C LEU A 93 -0.04 33.03 -12.48
N ALA A 94 -0.84 33.87 -13.15
CA ALA A 94 -2.30 33.74 -13.13
C ALA A 94 -2.79 32.36 -13.60
N PRO A 95 -2.45 31.88 -14.82
CA PRO A 95 -2.87 30.56 -15.27
C PRO A 95 -2.23 29.43 -14.44
N ALA A 96 -0.96 29.57 -14.02
CA ALA A 96 -0.31 28.58 -13.17
C ALA A 96 -1.00 28.41 -11.81
N SER A 97 -1.46 29.52 -11.21
CA SER A 97 -2.16 29.51 -9.93
C SER A 97 -3.54 28.86 -10.05
N ILE A 98 -4.25 29.08 -11.15
CA ILE A 98 -5.53 28.42 -11.44
C ILE A 98 -5.32 26.91 -11.53
N VAL A 99 -4.35 26.45 -12.34
CA VAL A 99 -4.05 25.02 -12.48
C VAL A 99 -3.63 24.43 -11.14
N TYR A 100 -2.77 25.11 -10.37
CA TYR A 100 -2.37 24.66 -9.04
C TYR A 100 -3.56 24.51 -8.08
N PHE A 101 -4.44 25.50 -8.01
CA PHE A 101 -5.61 25.48 -7.14
C PHE A 101 -6.56 24.34 -7.50
N TYR A 102 -6.89 24.19 -8.79
CA TYR A 102 -7.74 23.10 -9.25
C TYR A 102 -7.07 21.74 -9.10
N SER A 103 -5.77 21.63 -9.31
CA SER A 103 -5.01 20.40 -9.09
C SER A 103 -5.03 20.00 -7.62
N MET A 104 -4.85 20.94 -6.69
CA MET A 104 -4.93 20.69 -5.25
C MET A 104 -6.34 20.24 -4.85
N GLN A 105 -7.35 20.98 -5.32
CA GLN A 105 -8.75 20.67 -5.07
C GLN A 105 -9.16 19.31 -5.67
N PHE A 106 -8.60 18.95 -6.82
CA PHE A 106 -8.77 17.63 -7.42
C PHE A 106 -8.09 16.56 -6.57
N LEU A 107 -6.85 16.80 -6.13
CA LEU A 107 -6.09 15.83 -5.35
C LEU A 107 -6.76 15.52 -4.01
N ASP A 108 -7.22 16.54 -3.28
CA ASP A 108 -7.95 16.37 -2.02
C ASP A 108 -9.26 15.56 -2.22
N ARG A 109 -10.05 15.87 -3.27
CA ARG A 109 -11.36 15.22 -3.48
C ARG A 109 -11.27 13.83 -4.10
N ASN A 110 -10.31 13.59 -5.00
CA ASN A 110 -10.21 12.30 -5.70
C ASN A 110 -9.52 11.24 -4.85
N ILE A 111 -8.61 11.63 -3.95
CA ILE A 111 -8.07 10.68 -2.97
C ILE A 111 -9.21 10.16 -2.08
N ASP A 112 -10.09 11.03 -1.60
CA ASP A 112 -11.22 10.56 -0.79
C ASP A 112 -12.21 9.71 -1.61
N SER A 113 -12.55 10.14 -2.84
CA SER A 113 -13.61 9.47 -3.62
C SER A 113 -13.21 8.16 -4.31
N TRP A 114 -11.95 7.96 -4.71
CA TRP A 114 -11.50 6.69 -5.30
C TRP A 114 -11.11 5.65 -4.25
N PHE A 115 -10.63 6.07 -3.08
CA PHE A 115 -10.23 5.12 -2.05
C PHE A 115 -11.43 4.60 -1.24
N ASP A 116 -12.41 5.44 -0.90
CA ASP A 116 -13.53 5.05 -0.03
C ASP A 116 -14.44 4.00 -0.70
N VAL A 117 -14.85 4.25 -1.94
CA VAL A 117 -15.81 3.38 -2.65
C VAL A 117 -15.20 2.04 -3.08
N GLN A 118 -13.90 1.97 -3.38
CA GLN A 118 -13.26 0.71 -3.74
C GLN A 118 -12.85 -0.13 -2.52
N ILE A 119 -12.48 0.48 -1.39
CA ILE A 119 -12.05 -0.26 -0.21
C ILE A 119 -13.23 -0.90 0.52
N ASP A 120 -14.36 -0.19 0.67
CA ASP A 120 -15.54 -0.73 1.35
C ASP A 120 -16.11 -1.95 0.63
N ASN A 121 -16.31 -1.83 -0.69
CA ASN A 121 -16.81 -2.94 -1.50
C ASN A 121 -15.83 -4.12 -1.53
N ALA A 122 -14.52 -3.87 -1.65
CA ALA A 122 -13.54 -4.95 -1.64
C ALA A 122 -13.46 -5.68 -0.28
N MET A 123 -13.67 -4.96 0.82
CA MET A 123 -13.70 -5.54 2.16
C MET A 123 -14.97 -6.38 2.38
N GLU A 124 -16.12 -5.91 1.89
CA GLU A 124 -17.37 -6.65 1.94
C GLU A 124 -17.32 -7.91 1.07
N ASP A 125 -16.77 -7.81 -0.15
CA ASP A 125 -16.54 -8.95 -1.04
C ASP A 125 -15.57 -9.98 -0.42
N ALA A 126 -14.49 -9.52 0.21
CA ALA A 126 -13.55 -10.39 0.91
C ALA A 126 -14.20 -11.09 2.13
N LEU A 127 -15.05 -10.38 2.88
CA LEU A 127 -15.80 -10.95 3.99
C LEU A 127 -16.81 -11.99 3.50
N GLN A 128 -17.52 -11.69 2.42
CA GLN A 128 -18.47 -12.61 1.81
C GLN A 128 -17.75 -13.86 1.29
N LEU A 129 -16.63 -13.70 0.60
CA LEU A 129 -15.80 -14.82 0.13
C LEU A 129 -15.31 -15.69 1.29
N ALA A 130 -14.81 -15.09 2.37
CA ALA A 130 -14.36 -15.82 3.54
C ALA A 130 -15.49 -16.62 4.19
N ARG A 131 -16.68 -16.02 4.34
CA ARG A 131 -17.88 -16.70 4.87
C ARG A 131 -18.29 -17.85 3.96
N THR A 132 -18.35 -17.65 2.65
CA THR A 132 -18.69 -18.72 1.70
C THR A 132 -17.67 -19.85 1.71
N ALA A 133 -16.37 -19.54 1.79
CA ALA A 133 -15.32 -20.55 1.89
C ALA A 133 -15.40 -21.35 3.20
N LEU A 134 -15.68 -20.69 4.32
CA LEU A 134 -15.88 -21.35 5.62
C LEU A 134 -17.12 -22.26 5.61
N ASP A 135 -18.24 -21.76 5.08
CA ASP A 135 -19.48 -22.53 4.95
C ASP A 135 -19.29 -23.77 4.08
N GLU A 136 -18.54 -23.63 2.97
CA GLU A 136 -18.23 -24.76 2.10
C GLU A 136 -17.33 -25.78 2.79
N ARG A 137 -16.32 -25.31 3.52
CA ARG A 137 -15.46 -26.20 4.32
C ARG A 137 -16.25 -26.91 5.40
N MET A 138 -17.17 -26.22 6.09
CA MET A 138 -18.03 -26.81 7.12
C MET A 138 -18.94 -27.88 6.55
N ARG A 139 -19.62 -27.63 5.42
CA ARG A 139 -20.46 -28.62 4.73
C ARG A 139 -19.66 -29.83 4.28
N GLY A 140 -18.45 -29.62 3.73
CA GLY A 140 -17.55 -30.70 3.33
C GLY A 140 -17.17 -31.59 4.52
N LEU A 141 -16.80 -30.99 5.66
CA LEU A 141 -16.47 -31.73 6.89
C LEU A 141 -17.67 -32.48 7.46
N LEU A 142 -18.88 -31.89 7.43
CA LEU A 142 -20.11 -32.55 7.89
C LEU A 142 -20.45 -33.76 7.03
N ASN A 143 -20.51 -33.61 5.70
CA ASN A 143 -20.78 -34.72 4.79
C ASN A 143 -19.77 -35.85 4.97
N LYS A 144 -18.49 -35.51 5.11
CA LYS A 144 -17.44 -36.50 5.38
C LYS A 144 -17.66 -37.22 6.70
N THR A 145 -17.97 -36.50 7.77
CA THR A 145 -18.23 -37.08 9.09
C THR A 145 -19.43 -38.02 9.07
N GLU A 146 -20.50 -37.65 8.37
CA GLU A 146 -21.69 -38.50 8.17
C GLU A 146 -21.36 -39.78 7.38
N HIS A 147 -20.59 -39.67 6.29
CA HIS A 147 -20.13 -40.83 5.53
C HIS A 147 -19.24 -41.76 6.38
N THR A 148 -18.31 -41.21 7.16
CA THR A 148 -17.47 -41.97 8.09
C THR A 148 -18.32 -42.66 9.16
N ALA A 149 -19.29 -41.96 9.75
CA ALA A 149 -20.20 -42.54 10.74
C ALA A 149 -21.04 -43.70 10.17
N ALA A 150 -21.56 -43.54 8.94
CA ALA A 150 -22.31 -44.59 8.25
C ALA A 150 -21.45 -45.82 7.94
N ALA A 151 -20.20 -45.62 7.52
CA ALA A 151 -19.25 -46.72 7.27
C ALA A 151 -18.91 -47.47 8.57
N LEU A 152 -18.71 -46.76 9.67
CA LEU A 152 -18.41 -47.35 10.98
C LEU A 152 -19.61 -48.07 11.61
N ALA A 153 -20.84 -47.63 11.34
CA ALA A 153 -22.06 -48.26 11.88
C ALA A 153 -22.25 -49.73 11.45
N THR A 154 -21.63 -50.13 10.33
CA THR A 154 -21.70 -51.51 9.81
C THR A 154 -20.51 -52.38 10.21
N SER A 155 -19.52 -51.80 10.91
CA SER A 155 -18.27 -52.47 11.26
C SER A 155 -18.29 -53.09 12.66
N PRO A 156 -17.66 -54.26 12.88
CA PRO A 156 -17.49 -54.83 14.23
C PRO A 156 -16.65 -53.92 15.13
N ILE A 157 -17.00 -53.86 16.42
CA ILE A 157 -16.31 -53.01 17.43
C ILE A 157 -14.81 -53.27 17.49
N SER A 158 -14.37 -54.52 17.28
CA SER A 158 -12.95 -54.90 17.29
C SER A 158 -12.12 -54.33 16.15
N LEU A 159 -12.76 -53.88 15.05
CA LEU A 159 -12.09 -53.33 13.87
C LEU A 159 -12.31 -51.82 13.69
N MET A 160 -13.08 -51.18 14.59
CA MET A 160 -13.44 -49.76 14.45
C MET A 160 -12.23 -48.82 14.52
N SER A 161 -11.20 -49.10 15.33
CA SER A 161 -9.99 -48.28 15.42
C SER A 161 -9.16 -48.30 14.13
N VAL A 162 -9.02 -49.48 13.52
CA VAL A 162 -8.30 -49.67 12.25
C VAL A 162 -9.07 -49.00 11.11
N ARG A 163 -10.40 -49.21 11.04
CA ARG A 163 -11.23 -48.57 10.01
C ARG A 163 -11.31 -47.05 10.14
N LEU A 164 -11.36 -46.52 11.36
CA LEU A 164 -11.32 -45.07 11.59
C LEU A 164 -10.00 -44.48 11.11
N SER A 165 -8.88 -45.17 11.35
CA SER A 165 -7.55 -44.75 10.90
C SER A 165 -7.43 -44.75 9.38
N GLU A 166 -7.91 -45.80 8.71
CA GLU A 166 -7.95 -45.89 7.23
C GLU A 166 -8.82 -44.76 6.61
N LEU A 167 -9.96 -44.45 7.22
CA LEU A 167 -10.87 -43.39 6.73
C LEU A 167 -10.30 -41.98 7.01
N ASN A 168 -9.44 -41.83 8.01
CA ASN A 168 -8.80 -40.56 8.35
C ASN A 168 -7.57 -40.25 7.48
N GLU A 169 -6.89 -41.27 6.95
CA GLU A 169 -5.66 -41.14 6.16
C GLU A 169 -5.80 -40.22 4.92
N ALA A 170 -7.03 -39.99 4.47
CA ALA A 170 -7.34 -39.11 3.34
C ALA A 170 -7.27 -37.60 3.66
N GLU A 171 -7.30 -37.16 4.93
CA GLU A 171 -7.13 -35.74 5.28
C GLU A 171 -6.46 -35.49 6.63
N ASP A 172 -5.83 -34.31 6.76
CA ASP A 172 -4.99 -33.84 7.87
C ASP A 172 -5.77 -33.48 9.17
N GLY A 173 -6.88 -34.17 9.45
CA GLY A 173 -7.76 -33.93 10.60
C GLY A 173 -7.63 -34.97 11.71
N GLU A 174 -8.16 -34.65 12.88
CA GLU A 174 -8.32 -35.58 14.00
C GLU A 174 -9.78 -36.02 14.12
N MET A 175 -10.00 -37.33 14.29
CA MET A 175 -11.32 -37.92 14.50
C MET A 175 -11.34 -38.72 15.80
N THR A 176 -12.32 -38.46 16.64
CA THR A 176 -12.54 -39.19 17.90
C THR A 176 -13.94 -39.77 17.93
N LEU A 177 -14.06 -41.06 18.21
CA LEU A 177 -15.32 -41.76 18.37
C LEU A 177 -15.69 -41.80 19.86
N PHE A 178 -16.87 -41.28 20.20
CA PHE A 178 -17.39 -41.28 21.57
C PHE A 178 -18.59 -42.23 21.71
N THR A 179 -18.75 -42.84 22.89
CA THR A 179 -20.02 -43.45 23.30
C THR A 179 -21.01 -42.38 23.75
N ARG A 180 -22.30 -42.72 23.83
CA ARG A 180 -23.38 -41.84 24.36
C ARG A 180 -23.12 -41.35 25.79
N GLN A 181 -22.30 -42.08 26.56
CA GLN A 181 -21.86 -41.71 27.91
C GLN A 181 -20.59 -40.82 27.91
N GLY A 182 -20.06 -40.42 26.75
CA GLY A 182 -18.89 -39.53 26.63
C GLY A 182 -17.52 -40.20 26.77
N GLN A 183 -17.45 -41.53 26.74
CA GLN A 183 -16.16 -42.26 26.75
C GLN A 183 -15.61 -42.41 25.33
N VAL A 184 -14.29 -42.31 25.17
CA VAL A 184 -13.60 -42.49 23.89
C VAL A 184 -13.52 -43.99 23.55
N ILE A 185 -13.98 -44.35 22.36
CA ILE A 185 -13.94 -45.73 21.83
C ILE A 185 -12.75 -45.91 20.87
N ALA A 186 -12.48 -44.90 20.03
CA ALA A 186 -11.40 -44.91 19.05
C ALA A 186 -10.95 -43.49 18.72
N PHE A 187 -9.69 -43.34 18.31
CA PHE A 187 -9.06 -42.07 17.91
C PHE A 187 -8.19 -42.32 16.66
N ALA A 188 -8.20 -41.36 15.74
CA ALA A 188 -7.31 -41.30 14.60
C ALA A 188 -6.87 -39.84 14.37
N GLY A 189 -5.57 -39.58 14.23
CA GLY A 189 -5.01 -38.24 14.06
C GLY A 189 -3.60 -38.27 13.48
N ALA A 190 -3.15 -37.15 12.92
CA ALA A 190 -1.86 -37.03 12.24
C ALA A 190 -0.65 -36.98 13.20
N GLN A 191 -0.86 -36.60 14.47
CA GLN A 191 0.21 -36.50 15.45
C GLN A 191 0.38 -37.80 16.24
N THR A 192 1.51 -38.48 16.02
CA THR A 192 1.87 -39.73 16.72
C THR A 192 2.29 -39.50 18.19
N ASP A 193 2.54 -38.25 18.58
CA ASP A 193 3.07 -37.90 19.91
C ASP A 193 2.00 -37.72 21.00
N ASN A 194 0.72 -37.55 20.62
CA ASN A 194 -0.38 -37.32 21.56
C ASN A 194 -1.47 -38.39 21.36
N ILE A 195 -1.48 -39.40 22.24
CA ILE A 195 -2.42 -40.53 22.19
C ILE A 195 -3.78 -40.17 22.84
N VAL A 196 -3.84 -39.01 23.49
CA VAL A 196 -5.05 -38.49 24.15
C VAL A 196 -5.64 -37.38 23.28
N PRO A 197 -6.86 -37.55 22.74
CA PRO A 197 -7.52 -36.51 21.96
C PRO A 197 -7.84 -35.27 22.81
N ASP A 198 -7.73 -34.09 22.21
CA ASP A 198 -8.28 -32.88 22.81
C ASP A 198 -9.81 -33.01 22.90
N LEU A 199 -10.33 -32.91 24.13
CA LEU A 199 -11.76 -33.05 24.35
C LEU A 199 -12.48 -31.80 23.81
N PRO A 200 -13.55 -31.97 23.01
CA PRO A 200 -14.35 -30.85 22.54
C PRO A 200 -14.96 -30.08 23.72
N GLU A 201 -15.15 -28.77 23.55
CA GLU A 201 -15.77 -27.93 24.57
C GLU A 201 -17.12 -28.52 25.02
N ILE A 202 -17.41 -28.43 26.32
CA ILE A 202 -18.62 -28.99 26.95
C ILE A 202 -19.90 -28.54 26.24
N GLY A 203 -19.93 -27.33 25.67
CA GLY A 203 -21.06 -26.80 24.89
C GLY A 203 -21.37 -27.60 23.63
N ILE A 204 -20.34 -28.12 22.94
CA ILE A 204 -20.49 -28.93 21.71
C ILE A 204 -21.02 -30.32 22.08
N MET A 205 -20.55 -30.92 23.18
CA MET A 205 -21.01 -32.23 23.62
C MET A 205 -22.50 -32.25 24.05
N VAL A 206 -23.04 -31.12 24.53
CA VAL A 206 -24.46 -31.00 24.89
C VAL A 206 -25.34 -30.89 23.64
N GLN A 207 -24.82 -30.35 22.55
CA GLN A 207 -25.57 -30.12 21.31
C GLN A 207 -25.75 -31.40 20.46
N VAL A 208 -24.94 -32.44 20.72
CA VAL A 208 -24.91 -33.72 19.98
C VAL A 208 -25.73 -34.82 20.69
N ARG A 209 -26.41 -34.51 21.80
CA ARG A 209 -27.13 -35.48 22.64
C ARG A 209 -28.54 -35.81 22.16
#